data_AF-A0A1M6US34-F1
#
_entry.id   AF-A0A1M6US34-F1
#
_cell.length_a   1.000
_cell.length_b   1.000
_cell.length_c   1.000
_cell.angle_alpha   90.00
_cell.angle_beta   90.00
_cell.angle_gamma   90.00
#
_symmetry.space_group_name_H-M   'P 1'
#
loop_
_entity.id
_entity.type
_entity.pdbx_description
1 polymer ?
#
loop_
_entity_poly.entity_id
_entity_poly.type
_entity_poly.pdbx_seq_one_letter_code
_entity_poly.pdbx_strand_id
1 'polypeptide(L)'
;MLSVIIVIAIIVLSVILAAIGAYVIIHSSDEKDEPKRVIDVSGQYAVVVRPARESLNAVKPSEASLRSWLDTQDLPAEKKEELIARWNATMEETIRTIDEGDKNGTATYRIELGPKGKQYVKFVSDENFITREQIRNHAEILPPYCLGCDCKLLPKQPWENPSKSGWKAVVPSHGSHYDVPDWRQLA
;
A
#
# COMPACT_ATOMS: atom_id res chain seq x y z
N MET A 1 54.29 19.17 34.28
CA MET A 1 54.12 17.87 33.59
C MET A 1 52.80 17.20 33.96
N LEU A 2 52.45 17.07 35.25
CA LEU A 2 51.18 16.44 35.68
C LEU A 2 49.93 17.06 35.02
N SER A 3 49.84 18.39 34.95
CA SER A 3 48.70 19.09 34.34
C SER A 3 48.55 18.84 32.84
N VAL A 4 49.67 18.65 32.12
CA VAL A 4 49.67 18.34 30.68
C VAL A 4 49.17 16.92 30.45
N ILE A 5 49.59 15.98 31.31
CA ILE A 5 49.13 14.58 31.26
C ILE A 5 47.62 14.49 31.53
N ILE A 6 47.09 15.27 32.48
CA ILE A 6 45.66 15.31 32.78
C ILE A 6 44.85 15.84 31.59
N VAL A 7 45.31 16.90 30.93
CA VAL A 7 44.63 17.45 29.74
C VAL A 7 44.61 16.43 28.59
N ILE A 8 45.73 15.75 28.35
CA ILE A 8 45.81 14.69 27.32
C ILE A 8 44.84 13.54 27.67
N ALA A 9 44.78 13.12 28.94
CA ALA A 9 43.86 12.06 29.36
C ALA A 9 42.38 12.42 29.14
N ILE A 10 41.99 13.68 29.39
CA ILE A 10 40.62 14.16 29.15
C ILE A 10 40.29 14.16 27.66
N ILE A 11 41.23 14.58 26.81
CA ILE A 11 41.04 14.58 25.35
C ILE A 11 40.93 13.15 24.82
N VAL A 12 41.74 12.23 25.31
CA VAL A 12 41.66 10.82 24.89
C VAL A 12 40.34 10.20 25.34
N LEU A 13 39.89 10.49 26.56
CA LEU A 13 38.62 9.99 27.09
C LEU A 13 37.42 10.50 26.30
N SER A 14 37.42 11.78 25.89
CA SER A 14 36.32 12.36 25.12
C SER A 14 36.23 11.77 23.71
N VAL A 15 37.36 11.47 23.06
CA VAL A 15 37.40 10.79 21.75
C VAL A 15 36.84 9.37 21.85
N ILE A 16 37.18 8.62 22.91
CA ILE A 16 36.66 7.26 23.12
C ILE A 16 35.14 7.29 23.33
N LEU A 17 34.62 8.22 24.12
CA LEU A 17 33.18 8.37 24.34
C LEU A 17 32.43 8.72 23.05
N ALA A 18 32.99 9.60 22.22
CA ALA A 18 32.42 9.95 20.92
C ALA A 18 32.39 8.75 19.95
N ALA A 19 33.45 7.93 19.94
CA ALA A 19 33.51 6.72 19.12
C ALA A 19 32.47 5.67 19.53
N ILE A 20 32.28 5.46 20.84
CA ILE A 20 31.24 4.55 21.37
C ILE A 20 29.84 5.07 21.01
N GLY A 21 29.60 6.38 21.14
CA GLY A 21 28.32 6.99 20.76
C GLY A 21 27.99 6.81 19.28
N ALA A 22 28.96 7.05 18.39
CA ALA A 22 28.79 6.83 16.95
C ALA A 22 28.53 5.35 16.62
N TYR A 23 29.26 4.44 17.27
CA TYR A 23 29.07 3.00 17.12
C TYR A 23 27.66 2.56 17.50
N VAL A 24 27.14 3.03 18.65
CA VAL A 24 25.78 2.71 19.10
C VAL A 24 24.73 3.28 18.16
N ILE A 25 24.90 4.49 17.62
CA ILE A 25 23.94 5.07 16.66
C ILE A 25 23.89 4.22 15.38
N ILE A 26 25.05 3.82 14.85
CA ILE A 26 25.13 3.04 13.62
C ILE A 26 24.56 1.63 13.84
N HIS A 27 24.92 0.94 14.93
CA HIS A 27 24.41 -0.42 15.20
C HIS A 27 22.96 -0.46 15.72
N SER A 28 22.48 0.57 16.40
CA SER A 28 21.06 0.66 16.84
C SER A 28 20.09 1.00 15.70
N SER A 29 20.62 1.33 14.51
CA SER A 29 19.81 1.53 13.31
C SER A 29 19.46 0.19 12.64
N ASP A 30 20.33 -0.82 12.73
CA ASP A 30 20.07 -2.16 12.16
C ASP A 30 19.12 -3.02 13.03
N GLU A 31 19.03 -2.75 14.34
CA GLU A 31 18.11 -3.48 15.25
C GLU A 31 16.67 -2.93 15.30
N LYS A 32 16.34 -1.90 14.51
CA LYS A 32 15.01 -1.26 14.53
C LYS A 32 14.01 -1.73 13.48
N ASP A 33 14.32 -2.81 12.76
CA ASP A 33 13.39 -3.49 11.84
C ASP A 33 12.71 -4.73 12.46
N GLU A 34 12.73 -4.89 13.79
CA GLU A 34 11.76 -5.75 14.44
C GLU A 34 10.47 -4.96 14.73
N PRO A 35 9.31 -5.34 14.15
CA PRO A 35 8.06 -4.64 14.39
C PRO A 35 7.73 -4.74 15.88
N LYS A 36 7.82 -3.60 16.57
CA LYS A 36 7.46 -3.44 17.97
C LYS A 36 6.04 -3.97 18.15
N ARG A 37 5.90 -5.15 18.77
CA ARG A 37 4.60 -5.77 19.07
C ARG A 37 3.96 -4.98 20.19
N VAL A 38 3.19 -3.95 19.82
CA VAL A 38 2.37 -3.19 20.76
C VAL A 38 1.11 -4.02 21.02
N ILE A 39 0.93 -4.45 22.27
CA ILE A 39 -0.31 -5.07 22.73
C ILE A 39 -1.26 -3.92 23.05
N ASP A 40 -2.15 -3.61 22.11
CA ASP A 40 -3.26 -2.70 22.37
C ASP A 40 -4.49 -3.55 22.67
N VAL A 41 -4.88 -3.58 23.95
CA VAL A 41 -6.12 -4.14 24.51
C VAL A 41 -6.29 -5.67 24.41
N SER A 42 -6.43 -6.32 25.58
CA SER A 42 -6.72 -7.76 25.69
C SER A 42 -8.02 -8.13 24.98
N GLY A 43 -7.95 -9.05 24.01
CA GLY A 43 -9.12 -9.67 23.39
C GLY A 43 -9.23 -9.50 21.88
N GLN A 44 -8.44 -8.60 21.28
CA GLN A 44 -8.27 -8.52 19.84
C GLN A 44 -6.85 -8.96 19.50
N TYR A 45 -6.70 -10.07 18.78
CA TYR A 45 -5.46 -10.34 18.06
C TYR A 45 -5.37 -9.30 16.93
N ALA A 46 -4.95 -8.08 17.26
CA ALA A 46 -4.51 -7.10 16.28
C ALA A 46 -3.20 -7.63 15.71
N VAL A 47 -3.28 -8.53 14.72
CA VAL A 47 -2.15 -8.76 13.83
C VAL A 47 -1.76 -7.39 13.33
N VAL A 48 -0.55 -6.91 13.62
CA VAL A 48 -0.08 -5.60 13.20
C VAL A 48 -0.29 -5.50 11.69
N VAL A 49 -1.33 -4.78 11.28
CA VAL A 49 -1.72 -4.70 9.88
C VAL A 49 -0.89 -3.59 9.28
N ARG A 50 -0.14 -3.90 8.20
CA ARG A 50 0.54 -2.84 7.43
C ARG A 50 -0.50 -1.82 6.96
N PRO A 51 -0.25 -0.51 7.12
CA PRO A 51 -1.13 0.53 6.63
C PRO A 51 -1.44 0.32 5.14
N ALA A 52 -2.69 0.55 4.72
CA ALA A 52 -3.11 0.33 3.33
C ALA A 52 -2.24 1.11 2.33
N ARG A 53 -1.84 2.33 2.71
CA ARG A 53 -0.94 3.18 1.93
C ARG A 53 0.42 2.54 1.67
N GLU A 54 1.03 1.91 2.68
CA GLU A 54 2.35 1.30 2.55
C GLU A 54 2.29 0.11 1.57
N SER A 55 1.29 -0.75 1.72
CA SER A 55 1.08 -1.90 0.85
C SER A 55 0.81 -1.50 -0.61
N LEU A 56 0.01 -0.45 -0.82
CA LEU A 56 -0.28 0.04 -2.17
C LEU A 56 0.94 0.70 -2.82
N ASN A 57 1.70 1.51 -2.07
CA ASN A 57 2.91 2.16 -2.59
C ASN A 57 4.02 1.16 -2.97
N ALA A 58 4.04 -0.03 -2.35
CA ALA A 58 4.99 -1.07 -2.68
C ALA A 58 4.72 -1.73 -4.05
N VAL A 59 3.47 -1.70 -4.51
CA VAL A 59 3.03 -2.44 -5.71
C VAL A 59 2.66 -1.50 -6.87
N LYS A 60 2.13 -0.31 -6.57
CA LYS A 60 1.66 0.65 -7.57
C LYS A 60 2.80 1.55 -8.06
N PRO A 61 2.77 2.01 -9.32
CA PRO A 61 3.78 2.93 -9.84
C PRO A 61 3.80 4.25 -9.07
N SER A 62 5.00 4.80 -8.90
CA SER A 62 5.18 6.14 -8.36
C SER A 62 4.65 7.21 -9.33
N GLU A 63 4.31 8.39 -8.83
CA GLU A 63 3.88 9.51 -9.68
C GLU A 63 4.95 9.87 -10.73
N ALA A 64 6.23 9.80 -10.37
CA ALA A 64 7.33 10.04 -11.31
C ALA A 64 7.34 9.02 -12.46
N SER A 65 7.03 7.74 -12.16
CA SER A 65 6.91 6.69 -13.17
C SER A 65 5.70 6.93 -14.09
N LEU A 66 4.57 7.38 -13.54
CA LEU A 66 3.38 7.73 -14.32
C LEU A 66 3.66 8.89 -15.28
N ARG A 67 4.28 9.98 -14.77
CA ARG A 67 4.68 11.14 -15.58
C ARG A 67 5.61 10.73 -16.72
N SER A 68 6.68 9.99 -16.39
CA SER A 68 7.67 9.52 -17.37
C SER A 68 7.02 8.67 -18.47
N TRP A 69 6.06 7.81 -18.13
CA TRP A 69 5.36 7.00 -19.11
C TRP A 69 4.37 7.83 -19.94
N LEU A 70 3.61 8.74 -19.32
CA LEU A 70 2.70 9.64 -20.03
C LEU A 70 3.46 10.57 -21.00
N ASP A 71 4.71 10.93 -20.71
CA ASP A 71 5.56 11.71 -21.61
C ASP A 71 5.91 10.99 -22.91
N THR A 72 5.89 9.64 -22.90
CA THR A 72 6.03 8.85 -24.14
C THR A 72 4.76 8.83 -24.99
N GLN A 73 3.62 9.28 -24.43
CA GLN A 73 2.33 9.29 -25.11
C GLN A 73 2.05 10.65 -25.76
N ASP A 74 1.45 10.61 -26.95
CA ASP A 74 1.00 11.79 -27.69
C ASP A 74 -0.33 12.31 -27.13
N LEU A 75 -0.28 12.90 -25.93
CA LEU A 75 -1.43 13.47 -25.22
C LEU A 75 -1.18 14.94 -24.84
N PRO A 76 -2.22 15.79 -24.84
CA PRO A 76 -2.13 17.13 -24.30
C PRO A 76 -1.70 17.12 -22.83
N ALA A 77 -0.87 18.08 -22.41
CA ALA A 77 -0.38 18.17 -21.04
C ALA A 77 -1.52 18.23 -19.99
N GLU A 78 -2.61 18.92 -20.32
CA GLU A 78 -3.80 19.00 -19.46
C GLU A 78 -4.42 17.61 -19.19
N LYS A 79 -4.53 16.77 -20.22
CA LYS A 79 -5.04 15.41 -20.06
C LYS A 79 -4.10 14.51 -19.25
N LYS A 80 -2.78 14.71 -19.40
CA LYS A 80 -1.78 13.95 -18.61
C LYS A 80 -1.94 14.24 -17.12
N GLU A 81 -2.04 15.52 -16.75
CA GLU A 81 -2.26 15.92 -15.35
C GLU A 81 -3.63 15.46 -14.84
N GLU A 82 -4.70 15.51 -15.65
CA GLU A 82 -6.01 14.96 -15.29
C GLU A 82 -5.94 13.47 -14.94
N LEU A 83 -5.25 12.67 -15.75
CA LEU A 83 -5.09 11.23 -15.54
C LEU A 83 -4.30 10.93 -14.25
N ILE A 84 -3.24 11.68 -13.98
CA ILE A 84 -2.45 11.54 -12.74
C ILE A 84 -3.29 11.95 -11.53
N ALA A 85 -3.99 13.09 -11.60
CA ALA A 85 -4.85 13.55 -10.52
C ALA A 85 -5.95 12.54 -10.20
N ARG A 86 -6.57 11.95 -11.23
CA ARG A 86 -7.58 10.91 -11.08
C ARG A 86 -6.99 9.63 -10.48
N TRP A 87 -5.81 9.20 -10.93
CA TRP A 87 -5.11 8.06 -10.35
C TRP A 87 -4.86 8.25 -8.85
N ASN A 88 -4.29 9.40 -8.47
CA ASN A 88 -4.01 9.73 -7.08
C ASN A 88 -5.31 9.82 -6.25
N ALA A 89 -6.38 10.39 -6.80
CA ALA A 89 -7.68 10.44 -6.13
C ALA A 89 -8.26 9.04 -5.88
N THR A 90 -8.20 8.14 -6.86
CA THR A 90 -8.69 6.75 -6.69
C THR A 90 -7.81 5.95 -5.73
N MET A 91 -6.49 6.15 -5.75
CA MET A 91 -5.57 5.58 -4.75
C MET A 91 -5.98 6.01 -3.33
N GLU A 92 -6.20 7.31 -3.13
CA GLU A 92 -6.55 7.86 -1.81
C GLU A 92 -7.94 7.40 -1.35
N GLU A 93 -8.91 7.33 -2.26
CA GLU A 93 -10.24 6.76 -1.97
C GLU A 93 -10.14 5.30 -1.53
N THR A 94 -9.31 4.50 -2.21
CA THR A 94 -9.11 3.09 -1.88
C THR A 94 -8.45 2.92 -0.51
N ILE A 95 -7.42 3.71 -0.22
CA ILE A 95 -6.75 3.75 1.09
C ILE A 95 -7.77 4.09 2.18
N ARG A 96 -8.55 5.16 1.98
CA ARG A 96 -9.56 5.61 2.94
C ARG A 96 -10.59 4.51 3.22
N THR A 97 -11.11 3.84 2.19
CA THR A 97 -12.09 2.75 2.37
C THR A 97 -11.53 1.61 3.21
N ILE A 98 -10.26 1.26 3.03
CA ILE A 98 -9.61 0.19 3.80
C ILE A 98 -9.37 0.65 5.24
N ASP A 99 -8.84 1.86 5.44
CA ASP A 99 -8.56 2.39 6.77
C ASP A 99 -9.85 2.58 7.59
N GLU A 100 -10.95 3.01 6.96
CA GLU A 100 -12.28 3.06 7.57
C GLU A 100 -12.80 1.66 7.87
N GLY A 101 -12.61 0.71 6.96
CA GLY A 101 -13.00 -0.68 7.17
C GLY A 101 -12.22 -1.33 8.31
N ASP A 102 -10.93 -1.04 8.47
CA ASP A 102 -10.10 -1.53 9.58
C ASP A 102 -10.58 -0.97 10.92
N LYS A 103 -10.97 0.31 10.97
CA LYS A 103 -11.59 0.92 12.17
C LYS A 103 -12.95 0.32 12.51
N ASN A 104 -13.76 0.02 11.49
CA ASN A 104 -15.14 -0.45 11.65
C ASN A 104 -15.25 -1.99 11.72
N GLY A 105 -14.16 -2.74 11.60
CA GLY A 105 -14.17 -4.21 11.60
C GLY A 105 -14.72 -4.84 10.30
N THR A 106 -14.67 -4.12 9.17
CA THR A 106 -15.08 -4.63 7.86
C THR A 106 -14.02 -5.58 7.30
N ALA A 107 -14.39 -6.85 7.12
CA ALA A 107 -13.46 -7.89 6.66
C ALA A 107 -13.57 -8.22 5.15
N THR A 108 -14.63 -7.79 4.48
CA THR A 108 -14.88 -8.12 3.07
C THR A 108 -15.27 -6.90 2.26
N TYR A 109 -14.71 -6.81 1.07
CA TYR A 109 -14.90 -5.71 0.13
C TYR A 109 -15.31 -6.25 -1.24
N ARG A 110 -15.92 -5.39 -2.05
CA ARG A 110 -16.21 -5.65 -3.46
C ARG A 110 -15.53 -4.60 -4.31
N ILE A 111 -15.27 -4.95 -5.56
CA ILE A 111 -14.76 -4.04 -6.57
C ILE A 111 -15.92 -3.70 -7.48
N GLU A 112 -16.34 -2.43 -7.49
CA GLU A 112 -17.31 -1.92 -8.45
C GLU A 112 -16.59 -1.59 -9.76
N LEU A 113 -16.95 -2.29 -10.83
CA LEU A 113 -16.38 -2.07 -12.15
C LEU A 113 -17.23 -1.05 -12.92
N GLY A 114 -16.69 0.15 -13.14
CA GLY A 114 -17.33 1.10 -14.04
C GLY A 114 -17.18 0.70 -15.51
N PRO A 115 -17.89 1.37 -16.44
CA PRO A 115 -17.87 1.07 -17.87
C PRO A 115 -16.47 1.00 -18.49
N LYS A 116 -15.55 1.88 -18.06
CA LYS A 116 -14.17 1.88 -18.57
C LYS A 116 -13.37 0.70 -18.00
N GLY A 117 -13.51 0.46 -16.70
CA GLY A 117 -12.87 -0.64 -16.00
C GLY A 117 -13.18 -2.02 -16.58
N LYS A 118 -14.44 -2.25 -16.98
CA LYS A 118 -14.90 -3.54 -17.55
C LYS A 118 -14.15 -3.99 -18.80
N GLN A 119 -13.50 -3.08 -19.53
CA GLN A 119 -12.72 -3.43 -20.73
C GLN A 119 -11.37 -4.06 -20.40
N TYR A 120 -10.77 -3.63 -19.28
CA TYR A 120 -9.39 -3.99 -18.90
C TYR A 120 -9.36 -5.00 -17.76
N VAL A 121 -10.28 -4.90 -16.82
CA VAL A 121 -10.32 -5.73 -15.62
C VAL A 121 -11.16 -6.97 -15.88
N LYS A 122 -10.49 -8.12 -16.03
CA LYS A 122 -11.15 -9.42 -16.33
C LYS A 122 -11.06 -10.45 -15.20
N PHE A 123 -10.16 -10.26 -14.24
CA PHE A 123 -9.92 -11.20 -13.14
C PHE A 123 -11.00 -11.15 -12.04
N VAL A 124 -11.81 -10.08 -12.01
CA VAL A 124 -12.87 -9.85 -11.03
C VAL A 124 -14.16 -9.50 -11.76
N SER A 125 -15.29 -9.89 -11.17
CA SER A 125 -16.64 -9.54 -11.61
C SER A 125 -17.43 -8.88 -10.49
N ASP A 126 -18.58 -8.29 -10.83
CA ASP A 126 -19.48 -7.63 -9.85
C ASP A 126 -20.03 -8.61 -8.79
N GLU A 127 -19.94 -9.93 -9.03
CA GLU A 127 -20.35 -10.99 -8.09
C GLU A 127 -19.23 -11.40 -7.12
N ASN A 128 -18.04 -10.83 -7.28
CA ASN A 128 -16.88 -11.21 -6.50
C ASN A 128 -16.66 -10.35 -5.26
N PHE A 129 -16.03 -10.94 -4.25
CA PHE A 129 -15.52 -10.23 -3.08
C PHE A 129 -14.06 -10.54 -2.85
N ILE A 130 -13.38 -9.59 -2.20
CA ILE A 130 -12.02 -9.72 -1.70
C ILE A 130 -12.04 -9.60 -0.18
N THR A 131 -11.21 -10.38 0.49
CA THR A 131 -11.07 -10.31 1.96
C THR A 131 -9.96 -9.34 2.35
N ARG A 132 -10.01 -8.85 3.60
CA ARG A 132 -8.93 -8.04 4.15
C ARG A 132 -7.58 -8.76 4.16
N GLU A 133 -7.60 -10.08 4.32
CA GLU A 133 -6.43 -10.95 4.24
C GLU A 133 -5.85 -10.99 2.82
N GLN A 134 -6.69 -11.12 1.80
CA GLN A 134 -6.26 -11.03 0.40
C GLN A 134 -5.65 -9.67 0.08
N ILE A 135 -6.28 -8.57 0.55
CA ILE A 135 -5.75 -7.21 0.39
C ILE A 135 -4.35 -7.07 1.02
N ARG A 136 -4.14 -7.69 2.19
CA ARG A 136 -2.85 -7.64 2.88
C ARG A 136 -1.74 -8.32 2.09
N ASN A 137 -2.04 -9.47 1.50
CA ASN A 137 -1.04 -10.29 0.82
C ASN A 137 -0.88 -9.89 -0.67
N HIS A 138 -1.91 -9.28 -1.24
CA HIS A 138 -2.02 -8.98 -2.67
C HIS A 138 -2.60 -7.59 -2.90
N ALA A 139 -1.84 -6.54 -2.60
CA ALA A 139 -2.29 -5.15 -2.79
C ALA A 139 -2.50 -4.79 -4.28
N GLU A 140 -1.96 -5.59 -5.22
CA GLU A 140 -2.17 -5.45 -6.67
C GLU A 140 -3.65 -5.53 -7.06
N ILE A 141 -4.46 -6.30 -6.34
CA ILE A 141 -5.87 -6.54 -6.65
C ILE A 141 -6.76 -5.33 -6.37
N LEU A 142 -6.20 -4.27 -5.78
CA LEU A 142 -6.92 -3.05 -5.45
C LEU A 142 -6.89 -2.04 -6.60
N PRO A 143 -7.96 -1.26 -6.80
CA PRO A 143 -7.93 -0.13 -7.71
C PRO A 143 -7.00 1.00 -7.21
N PRO A 144 -6.55 1.91 -8.10
CA PRO A 144 -6.76 1.93 -9.54
C PRO A 144 -5.90 0.86 -10.26
N TYR A 145 -6.40 0.38 -11.40
CA TYR A 145 -5.71 -0.62 -12.21
C TYR A 145 -4.96 -0.02 -13.40
N CYS A 146 -5.61 0.88 -14.13
CA CYS A 146 -5.07 1.56 -15.31
C CYS A 146 -5.40 3.06 -15.26
N LEU A 147 -4.69 3.86 -16.04
CA LEU A 147 -4.91 5.30 -16.10
C LEU A 147 -6.28 5.60 -16.73
N GLY A 148 -7.14 6.27 -15.98
CA GLY A 148 -8.51 6.58 -16.40
C GLY A 148 -9.58 5.56 -15.97
N CYS A 149 -9.22 4.48 -15.24
CA CYS A 149 -10.18 3.53 -14.64
C CYS A 149 -11.24 4.30 -13.82
N ASP A 150 -12.46 3.79 -13.82
CA ASP A 150 -13.59 4.23 -13.00
C ASP A 150 -13.94 3.19 -11.92
N CYS A 151 -12.94 2.40 -11.55
CA CYS A 151 -13.04 1.23 -10.70
C CYS A 151 -12.94 1.64 -9.22
N LYS A 152 -13.83 1.14 -8.37
CA LYS A 152 -13.89 1.56 -6.96
C LYS A 152 -13.91 0.37 -6.00
N LEU A 153 -13.31 0.58 -4.83
CA LEU A 153 -13.40 -0.36 -3.72
C LEU A 153 -14.55 0.06 -2.81
N LEU A 154 -15.47 -0.86 -2.53
CA LEU A 154 -16.59 -0.65 -1.62
C LEU A 154 -16.63 -1.74 -0.54
N PRO A 155 -17.04 -1.44 0.70
CA PRO A 155 -17.32 -2.47 1.69
C PRO A 155 -18.49 -3.35 1.22
N LYS A 156 -18.35 -4.67 1.36
CA LYS A 156 -19.42 -5.61 1.02
C LYS A 156 -20.44 -5.63 2.16
N GLN A 157 -21.70 -5.35 1.86
CA GLN A 157 -22.75 -5.41 2.87
C GLN A 157 -23.28 -6.84 3.02
N PRO A 158 -23.58 -7.32 4.26
CA PRO A 158 -24.08 -8.67 4.49
C PRO A 158 -25.39 -9.03 3.77
N TRP A 159 -26.24 -8.03 3.52
CA TRP A 159 -27.57 -8.19 2.89
C TRP A 159 -27.55 -8.01 1.37
N GLU A 160 -26.43 -7.60 0.78
CA GLU A 160 -26.33 -7.53 -0.68
C GLU A 160 -26.21 -8.94 -1.25
N ASN A 161 -26.94 -9.22 -2.33
CA ASN A 161 -26.80 -10.47 -3.06
C ASN A 161 -26.75 -10.17 -4.57
N PRO A 162 -25.57 -10.23 -5.20
CA PRO A 162 -25.38 -9.81 -6.58
C PRO A 162 -25.97 -10.83 -7.56
N SER A 163 -26.12 -12.10 -7.16
CA SER A 163 -26.67 -13.16 -8.01
C SER A 163 -27.40 -14.25 -7.22
N LYS A 164 -28.14 -15.13 -7.91
CA LYS A 164 -28.81 -16.28 -7.27
C LYS A 164 -27.84 -17.25 -6.60
N SER A 165 -26.58 -17.26 -7.05
CA SER A 165 -25.49 -18.11 -6.56
C SER A 165 -24.71 -17.54 -5.39
N GLY A 166 -25.01 -16.31 -4.95
CA GLY A 166 -24.27 -15.65 -3.88
C GLY A 166 -22.91 -15.10 -4.31
N TRP A 167 -22.24 -14.47 -3.36
CA TRP A 167 -20.92 -13.87 -3.54
C TRP A 167 -19.83 -14.94 -3.71
N LYS A 168 -18.88 -14.70 -4.61
CA LYS A 168 -17.73 -15.58 -4.86
C LYS A 168 -16.42 -14.89 -4.50
N ALA A 169 -15.50 -15.56 -3.81
CA ALA A 169 -14.18 -14.97 -3.54
C ALA A 169 -13.43 -14.79 -4.88
N VAL A 170 -12.65 -13.71 -5.01
CA VAL A 170 -11.68 -13.61 -6.12
C VAL A 170 -10.58 -14.64 -5.87
N VAL A 171 -10.31 -15.48 -6.87
CA VAL A 171 -9.30 -16.53 -6.78
C VAL A 171 -8.12 -16.18 -7.70
N PRO A 172 -6.86 -16.41 -7.30
CA PRO A 172 -5.72 -16.25 -8.18
C PRO A 172 -5.81 -17.17 -9.40
N SER A 173 -5.39 -16.70 -10.57
CA SER A 173 -5.43 -17.47 -11.82
C SER A 173 -4.33 -18.53 -11.90
N HIS A 174 -3.13 -18.21 -11.41
CA HIS A 174 -1.94 -19.04 -11.54
C HIS A 174 -1.26 -19.25 -10.17
N GLY A 175 -1.88 -20.08 -9.33
CA GLY A 175 -1.37 -20.40 -7.99
C GLY A 175 -1.55 -19.22 -7.03
N SER A 176 -0.55 -18.33 -6.93
CA SER A 176 -0.55 -17.16 -6.04
C SER A 176 -0.66 -15.82 -6.78
N HIS A 177 -0.79 -15.81 -8.11
CA HIS A 177 -0.84 -14.58 -8.90
C HIS A 177 -2.24 -14.29 -9.45
N TYR A 178 -2.62 -13.02 -9.38
CA TYR A 178 -3.85 -12.48 -9.96
C TYR A 178 -3.55 -11.85 -11.32
N ASP A 179 -4.44 -12.04 -12.30
CA ASP A 179 -4.31 -11.44 -13.64
C ASP A 179 -4.76 -9.97 -13.64
N VAL A 180 -4.06 -9.15 -12.86
CA VAL A 180 -4.28 -7.69 -12.80
C VAL A 180 -3.75 -7.05 -14.09
N PRO A 181 -4.51 -6.15 -14.74
CA PRO A 181 -4.06 -5.51 -15.98
C PRO A 181 -2.85 -4.59 -15.75
N ASP A 182 -2.06 -4.35 -16.81
CA ASP A 182 -0.94 -3.41 -16.76
C ASP A 182 -1.46 -1.97 -16.60
N TRP A 183 -0.86 -1.22 -15.67
CA TRP A 183 -1.19 0.17 -15.40
C TRP A 183 -0.91 1.10 -16.58
N ARG A 184 -0.05 0.68 -17.52
CA ARG A 184 0.29 1.37 -18.77
C ARG A 184 -0.83 1.36 -19.82
N GLN A 185 -2.04 0.95 -19.46
CA GLN A 185 -3.21 1.01 -20.34
C GLN A 185 -3.97 2.32 -20.10
N LEU A 186 -4.53 2.92 -21.17
CA LEU A 186 -5.36 4.13 -21.11
C LEU A 186 -6.83 3.75 -21.31
N ALA A 187 -7.70 4.14 -20.37
CA ALA A 187 -9.11 3.73 -20.33
C ALA A 187 -10.12 4.78 -20.80
#